data_AF-A0A8J2I7U4-F1
#
_entry.id   AF-A0A8J2I7U4-F1
#
_cell.length_a   1.000
_cell.length_b   1.000
_cell.length_c   1.000
_cell.angle_alpha   90.00
_cell.angle_beta   90.00
_cell.angle_gamma   90.00
#
_symmetry.space_group_name_H-M   'P 1'
#
loop_
_entity.id
_entity.type
_entity.pdbx_description
1 polymer ?
#
loop_
_entity_poly.entity_id
_entity_poly.type
_entity_poly.pdbx_seq_one_letter_code
_entity_poly.pdbx_strand_id
1 'polypeptide(L)'
;MTLKDQFDVKGYDSTLGYVGRAFKPAQQDCVLVSLLKEMGAIIVAKSNLPQSIMWCETDNPLWGITVHPKNPDFTSGGSTGGEATLLSLQGTVVGWGTDIGGSVRIPSHMVSSELLSP
;
A
#
# COMPACT_ATOMS: atom_id res chain seq x y z
N MET A 1 9.88 -1.14 7.11
CA MET A 1 8.85 -0.25 6.55
C MET A 1 8.17 -0.94 5.38
N THR A 2 6.97 -0.50 5.04
CA THR A 2 6.13 -1.07 3.99
C THR A 2 5.86 -0.02 2.91
N LEU A 3 5.61 -0.51 1.70
CA LEU A 3 5.35 0.33 0.54
C LEU A 3 4.10 -0.17 -0.18
N LYS A 4 3.17 0.72 -0.50
CA LYS A 4 2.02 0.41 -1.35
C LYS A 4 2.46 -0.22 -2.67
N ASP A 5 1.67 -1.19 -3.19
CA ASP A 5 2.07 -2.03 -4.33
C ASP A 5 2.55 -1.28 -5.59
N GLN A 6 2.14 -0.03 -5.78
CA GLN A 6 2.57 0.80 -6.91
C GLN A 6 4.04 1.23 -6.93
N PHE A 7 4.77 1.12 -5.82
CA PHE A 7 6.19 1.51 -5.78
C PHE A 7 7.07 0.38 -6.29
N ASP A 8 7.82 0.62 -7.38
CA ASP A 8 8.75 -0.37 -7.92
C ASP A 8 9.87 -0.68 -6.93
N VAL A 9 9.97 -1.96 -6.56
CA VAL A 9 11.06 -2.53 -5.78
C VAL A 9 11.69 -3.60 -6.65
N LYS A 10 12.98 -3.45 -6.96
CA LYS A 10 13.74 -4.37 -7.82
C LYS A 10 13.54 -5.81 -7.37
N GLY A 11 13.16 -6.67 -8.33
CA GLY A 11 12.92 -8.10 -8.10
C GLY A 11 11.52 -8.45 -7.60
N TYR A 12 10.64 -7.47 -7.39
CA TYR A 12 9.25 -7.67 -6.96
C TYR A 12 8.28 -7.03 -7.95
N ASP A 13 7.08 -7.60 -8.05
CA ASP A 13 6.04 -7.05 -8.92
C ASP A 13 5.50 -5.72 -8.37
N SER A 14 5.02 -4.88 -9.30
CA SER A 14 4.14 -3.74 -9.02
C SER A 14 2.86 -3.92 -9.83
N THR A 15 1.90 -4.58 -9.21
CA THR A 15 0.75 -5.18 -9.93
C THR A 15 -0.35 -4.18 -10.23
N LEU A 16 -0.51 -3.15 -9.40
CA LEU A 16 -1.66 -2.24 -9.40
C LEU A 16 -3.00 -2.99 -9.35
N GLY A 17 -3.02 -4.20 -8.78
CA GLY A 17 -4.19 -5.09 -8.77
C GLY A 17 -4.59 -5.64 -10.14
N TYR A 18 -3.76 -5.48 -11.19
CA TYR A 18 -3.99 -6.10 -12.49
C TYR A 18 -3.33 -7.48 -12.55
N VAL A 19 -4.13 -8.52 -12.78
CA VAL A 19 -3.64 -9.90 -12.99
C VAL A 19 -2.60 -9.96 -14.13
N GLY A 20 -2.79 -9.18 -15.19
CA GLY A 20 -1.84 -9.10 -16.31
C GLY A 20 -0.47 -8.48 -15.97
N ARG A 21 -0.30 -7.95 -14.76
CA ARG A 21 0.98 -7.44 -14.23
C ARG A 21 1.63 -8.38 -13.21
N ALA A 22 1.01 -9.52 -12.90
CA ALA A 22 1.63 -10.55 -12.09
C ALA A 22 2.81 -11.22 -12.82
N PHE A 23 3.78 -11.72 -12.06
CA PHE A 23 5.01 -12.37 -12.52
C PHE A 23 5.84 -11.48 -13.46
N LYS A 24 5.86 -10.17 -13.20
CA LYS A 24 6.59 -9.16 -13.97
C LYS A 24 7.39 -8.27 -13.00
N PRO A 25 8.46 -8.82 -12.40
CA PRO A 25 9.19 -8.11 -11.37
C PRO A 25 9.84 -6.85 -11.95
N ALA A 26 9.85 -5.77 -11.16
CA ALA A 26 10.51 -4.54 -11.54
C ALA A 26 12.02 -4.77 -11.73
N GLN A 27 12.58 -4.19 -12.80
CA GLN A 27 14.00 -4.31 -13.13
C GLN A 27 14.88 -3.43 -12.24
N GLN A 28 14.31 -2.35 -11.69
CA GLN A 28 14.98 -1.38 -10.86
C GLN A 28 14.04 -0.85 -9.78
N ASP A 29 14.64 -0.36 -8.70
CA ASP A 29 13.91 0.40 -7.68
C ASP A 29 13.44 1.74 -8.27
N CYS A 30 12.27 2.22 -7.87
CA CYS A 30 11.90 3.62 -8.15
C CYS A 30 12.76 4.57 -7.30
N VAL A 31 12.81 5.86 -7.67
CA VAL A 31 13.68 6.85 -7.02
C VAL A 31 13.47 6.89 -5.50
N LEU A 32 12.22 6.87 -5.04
CA LEU A 32 11.89 6.85 -3.61
C LEU A 32 12.49 5.61 -2.92
N VAL A 33 12.32 4.43 -3.53
CA VAL A 33 12.82 3.16 -2.98
C VAL A 33 14.35 3.16 -2.90
N SER A 34 15.03 3.67 -3.93
CA SER A 34 16.49 3.82 -3.93
C SER A 34 16.96 4.71 -2.78
N LEU A 35 16.36 5.89 -2.61
CA LEU A 35 16.69 6.82 -1.53
C LEU A 35 16.45 6.21 -0.14
N LEU A 36 15.32 5.52 0.05
CA LEU A 36 15.02 4.85 1.32
C LEU A 36 16.06 3.78 1.65
N LYS A 37 16.46 2.96 0.67
CA LYS A 37 17.51 1.95 0.86
C LYS A 37 18.87 2.58 1.15
N GLU A 38 19.23 3.68 0.48
CA GLU A 38 20.46 4.44 0.75
C GLU A 38 20.49 5.00 2.19
N MET A 39 19.33 5.37 2.73
CA MET A 39 19.17 5.80 4.13
C MET A 39 19.15 4.63 5.13
N GLY A 40 19.38 3.40 4.68
CA GLY A 40 19.40 2.20 5.53
C GLY A 40 18.02 1.61 5.83
N ALA A 41 16.96 2.04 5.12
CA ALA A 41 15.62 1.48 5.34
C ALA A 41 15.52 0.04 4.84
N ILE A 42 14.89 -0.81 5.65
CA ILE A 42 14.55 -2.19 5.28
C ILE A 42 13.07 -2.24 4.86
N ILE A 43 12.83 -2.61 3.60
CA ILE A 43 11.48 -2.83 3.06
C ILE A 43 11.08 -4.27 3.38
N VAL A 44 10.02 -4.42 4.16
CA VAL A 44 9.60 -5.74 4.67
C VAL A 44 8.50 -6.38 3.83
N ALA A 45 7.64 -5.56 3.21
CA ALA A 45 6.54 -6.02 2.36
C ALA A 45 6.03 -4.90 1.44
N LYS A 46 5.31 -5.32 0.40
CA LYS A 46 4.46 -4.47 -0.43
C LYS A 46 3.01 -4.59 0.08
N SER A 47 2.29 -3.48 0.31
CA SER A 47 0.90 -3.54 0.77
C SER A 47 -0.11 -3.57 -0.36
N ASN A 48 -1.28 -4.13 -0.07
CA ASN A 48 -2.40 -4.19 -0.99
C ASN A 48 -2.99 -2.80 -1.35
N LEU A 49 -3.67 -2.71 -2.49
CA LEU A 49 -4.35 -1.54 -3.05
C LEU A 49 -5.57 -1.98 -3.89
N PRO A 50 -6.56 -1.11 -4.19
CA PRO A 50 -7.59 -1.44 -5.17
C PRO A 50 -7.04 -1.54 -6.57
N GLN A 51 -7.70 -2.35 -7.40
CA GLN A 51 -7.38 -2.43 -8.82
C GLN A 51 -7.34 -1.03 -9.43
N SER A 52 -6.28 -0.73 -10.19
CA SER A 52 -6.00 0.56 -10.84
C SER A 52 -5.70 1.75 -9.91
N ILE A 53 -5.64 1.55 -8.59
CA ILE A 53 -5.45 2.63 -7.58
C ILE A 53 -6.67 3.61 -7.50
N MET A 54 -7.70 3.43 -8.34
CA MET A 54 -8.79 4.39 -8.50
C MET A 54 -10.07 4.00 -7.74
N TRP A 55 -9.94 3.64 -6.46
CA TRP A 55 -11.10 3.37 -5.61
C TRP A 55 -10.85 3.66 -4.12
N CYS A 56 -11.92 3.91 -3.37
CA CYS A 56 -11.91 4.24 -1.94
C CYS A 56 -12.11 3.03 -1.02
N GLU A 57 -12.03 1.81 -1.58
CA GLU A 57 -12.00 0.53 -0.88
C GLU A 57 -10.86 -0.28 -1.46
N THR A 58 -10.20 -1.14 -0.68
CA THR A 58 -9.01 -1.88 -1.12
C THR A 58 -9.40 -3.30 -1.52
N ASP A 59 -9.76 -3.47 -2.80
CA ASP A 59 -10.08 -4.77 -3.39
C ASP A 59 -9.53 -4.89 -4.82
N ASN A 60 -9.00 -6.06 -5.16
CA ASN A 60 -8.53 -6.38 -6.50
C ASN A 60 -8.55 -7.90 -6.75
N PRO A 61 -8.67 -8.34 -8.02
CA PRO A 61 -8.79 -9.76 -8.34
C PRO A 61 -7.51 -10.59 -8.11
N LEU A 62 -6.37 -9.97 -7.84
CA LEU A 62 -5.10 -10.69 -7.66
C LEU A 62 -4.85 -11.06 -6.19
N TRP A 63 -5.12 -10.13 -5.27
CA TRP A 63 -4.85 -10.26 -3.84
C TRP A 63 -6.12 -10.34 -2.98
N GLY A 64 -7.28 -10.01 -3.55
CA GLY A 64 -8.55 -9.91 -2.84
C GLY A 64 -8.69 -8.63 -2.00
N ILE A 65 -9.72 -8.64 -1.16
CA ILE A 65 -10.12 -7.51 -0.32
C ILE A 65 -9.23 -7.37 0.93
N THR A 66 -8.87 -6.13 1.24
CA THR A 66 -8.37 -5.74 2.56
C THR A 66 -9.52 -5.16 3.36
N VAL A 67 -9.78 -5.77 4.52
CA VAL A 67 -10.88 -5.38 5.41
C VAL A 67 -10.39 -4.51 6.56
N HIS A 68 -11.32 -3.82 7.22
CA HIS A 68 -11.01 -3.00 8.39
C HIS A 68 -10.47 -3.87 9.54
N PRO A 69 -9.36 -3.46 10.21
CA PRO A 69 -8.65 -4.31 11.17
C PRO A 69 -9.45 -4.67 12.44
N LYS A 70 -10.44 -3.87 12.83
CA LYS A 70 -11.27 -4.13 14.02
C LYS A 70 -12.57 -4.88 13.72
N ASN A 71 -13.02 -4.88 12.48
CA ASN A 71 -14.26 -5.55 12.09
C ASN A 71 -14.22 -5.81 10.57
N PRO A 72 -14.19 -7.09 10.14
CA PRO A 72 -14.04 -7.46 8.73
C PRO A 72 -15.23 -7.06 7.84
N ASP A 73 -16.38 -6.71 8.41
CA ASP A 73 -17.56 -6.26 7.66
C ASP A 73 -17.45 -4.80 7.17
N PHE A 74 -16.41 -4.08 7.57
CA PHE A 74 -16.15 -2.69 7.15
C PHE A 74 -14.93 -2.58 6.24
N THR A 75 -14.93 -1.52 5.43
CA THR A 75 -13.82 -1.20 4.52
C THR A 75 -12.58 -0.69 5.26
N SER A 76 -11.38 -1.08 4.81
CA SER A 76 -10.14 -0.44 5.23
C SER A 76 -9.95 0.97 4.63
N GLY A 77 -10.86 1.39 3.74
CA GLY A 77 -10.66 2.55 2.87
C GLY A 77 -9.68 2.25 1.73
N GLY A 78 -9.38 3.27 0.93
CA GLY A 78 -8.52 3.14 -0.24
C GLY A 78 -8.08 4.48 -0.83
N SER A 79 -7.09 4.48 -1.72
CA SER A 79 -6.45 3.29 -2.29
C SER A 79 -5.26 2.75 -1.49
N THR A 80 -4.90 3.38 -0.37
CA THR A 80 -3.80 2.98 0.52
C THR A 80 -4.30 2.20 1.74
N GLY A 81 -5.34 1.36 1.57
CA GLY A 81 -5.95 0.63 2.70
C GLY A 81 -5.06 -0.46 3.28
N GLY A 82 -4.21 -1.09 2.46
CA GLY A 82 -3.21 -2.05 2.93
C GLY A 82 -2.23 -1.45 3.94
N GLU A 83 -1.61 -0.31 3.62
CA GLU A 83 -0.70 0.39 4.54
C GLU A 83 -1.41 0.84 5.81
N ALA A 84 -2.59 1.46 5.69
CA ALA A 84 -3.32 1.95 6.86
C ALA A 84 -3.70 0.80 7.82
N THR A 85 -4.11 -0.35 7.26
CA THR A 85 -4.40 -1.56 8.04
C THR A 85 -3.15 -2.11 8.72
N LEU A 86 -2.02 -2.18 8.02
CA LEU A 86 -0.74 -2.61 8.59
C LEU A 86 -0.27 -1.69 9.73
N LEU A 87 -0.41 -0.37 9.57
CA LEU A 87 -0.10 0.61 10.62
C LEU A 87 -1.01 0.43 11.85
N SER A 88 -2.33 0.29 11.63
CA SER A 88 -3.31 0.09 12.71
C SER A 88 -3.06 -1.20 13.50
N LEU A 89 -2.59 -2.26 12.82
CA LEU A 89 -2.22 -3.54 13.43
C LEU A 89 -0.78 -3.58 13.96
N GLN A 90 -0.03 -2.48 13.90
CA GLN A 90 1.40 -2.43 14.28
C GLN A 90 2.28 -3.42 13.51
N GLY A 91 1.84 -3.86 12.32
CA GLY A 91 2.60 -4.73 11.42
C GLY A 91 3.70 -4.00 10.65
N THR A 92 3.70 -2.67 10.70
CA THR A 92 4.74 -1.80 10.17
C THR A 92 4.85 -0.54 11.04
N VAL A 93 6.05 0.04 11.10
CA VAL A 93 6.30 1.30 11.84
C VAL A 93 6.09 2.52 10.93
N VAL A 94 6.37 2.36 9.63
CA VAL A 94 6.26 3.42 8.61
C VAL A 94 5.78 2.79 7.32
N GLY A 95 4.77 3.41 6.71
CA GLY A 95 4.17 3.00 5.45
C GLY A 95 4.16 4.13 4.42
N TRP A 96 4.40 3.82 3.15
CA TRP A 96 4.33 4.79 2.06
C TRP A 96 3.15 4.53 1.14
N GLY A 97 2.43 5.61 0.80
CA GLY A 97 1.34 5.62 -0.17
C GLY A 97 1.35 6.87 -1.04
N THR A 98 0.30 7.04 -1.84
CA THR A 98 0.11 8.23 -2.67
C THR A 98 -1.32 8.74 -2.56
N ASP A 99 -1.47 10.06 -2.59
CA ASP A 99 -2.75 10.73 -2.42
C ASP A 99 -3.00 11.66 -3.61
N ILE A 100 -4.00 11.33 -4.44
CA ILE A 100 -4.50 12.20 -5.51
C ILE A 100 -5.88 12.75 -5.12
N GLY A 101 -6.78 11.86 -4.68
CA GLY A 101 -8.16 12.19 -4.31
C GLY A 101 -8.53 11.87 -2.86
N GLY A 102 -7.55 11.74 -1.96
CA GLY A 102 -7.75 11.27 -0.58
C GLY A 102 -7.22 9.86 -0.32
N SER A 103 -6.45 9.28 -1.25
CA SER A 103 -6.06 7.87 -1.19
C SER A 103 -5.16 7.48 -0.02
N VAL A 104 -4.59 8.43 0.71
CA VAL A 104 -3.91 8.19 1.99
C VAL A 104 -4.79 8.65 3.15
N ARG A 105 -5.43 9.82 3.03
CA ARG A 105 -6.27 10.40 4.09
C ARG A 105 -7.53 9.58 4.40
N ILE A 106 -8.21 9.07 3.39
CA ILE A 106 -9.41 8.23 3.51
C ILE A 106 -9.09 6.96 4.31
N PRO A 107 -8.16 6.08 3.89
CA PRO A 107 -7.90 4.85 4.65
C PRO A 107 -7.35 5.15 6.06
N SER A 108 -6.54 6.20 6.23
CA SER A 108 -6.06 6.61 7.56
C SER A 108 -7.20 6.98 8.51
N HIS A 109 -8.19 7.71 8.01
CA HIS A 109 -9.40 8.04 8.77
C HIS A 109 -10.24 6.79 9.07
N MET A 110 -10.45 5.92 8.08
CA MET A 110 -11.27 4.72 8.22
C MET A 110 -10.73 3.79 9.31
N VAL A 111 -9.41 3.58 9.39
CA VAL A 111 -8.80 2.61 10.33
C VAL A 111 -8.21 3.24 11.59
N SER A 112 -8.37 4.56 11.76
CA SER A 112 -7.82 5.36 12.87
C SER A 112 -6.29 5.24 13.03
N SER A 113 -5.52 5.27 11.93
CA SER A 113 -4.05 5.31 11.99
C SER A 113 -3.54 6.75 12.00
N GLU A 114 -2.50 7.04 12.79
CA GLU A 114 -1.84 8.35 12.80
C GLU A 114 -1.21 8.65 11.42
N LEU A 115 -1.49 9.85 10.87
CA LEU A 115 -1.01 10.28 9.57
C LEU A 115 0.08 11.36 9.73
N LEU A 116 1.24 11.14 9.09
CA LEU A 116 2.19 12.21 8.78
C LEU A 116 2.09 12.52 7.28
N SER A 117 1.47 13.65 6.92
CA SER A 117 1.45 14.16 5.54
C SER A 117 2.35 15.39 5.45
N PRO A 118 3.49 15.33 4.74
CA PRO A 118 4.17 16.53 4.24
C PRO A 118 3.45 17.13 3.04
#